data_AF-A0A5C2CY10-F1
#
_entry.id   AF-A0A5C2CY10-F1
#
_cell.length_a   1.000
_cell.length_b   1.000
_cell.length_c   1.000
_cell.angle_alpha   90.00
_cell.angle_beta   90.00
_cell.angle_gamma   90.00
#
_symmetry.space_group_name_H-M   'P 1'
#
loop_
_entity.id
_entity.type
_entity.pdbx_description
1 polymer ?
#
loop_
_entity_poly.entity_id
_entity_poly.type
_entity_poly.pdbx_seq_one_letter_code
_entity_poly.pdbx_strand_id
1 'polypeptide(L)'
;MRSKRARFFALLTSVVAVGALATPATAQTPRTYEVLTGAPVPGTEAFDFHMFPSELTAHPGDTLHFDWGSVALLPTGQTEVPFGGFFAADPDDDGFKVDGALFFPTEAGTDCGLRANDPCIYDGHQLLYPGDQNFRNGFFVKIADTLDDAEFVVSNLFHTLTVTVDSGAPQSPVEDPNLESHLAASAQEAEELLEMLNDVQYETTPEGKRVYTAYMGYDTDHISFFEAFPQDLRIRKGDAIQWNFAQNVVEPHTASTPPKKAKKWADAAFQSAPVCDPDGDEGPGPDQPADFENPMLCEDPSMAELDLPNKFAKEQGDDKVPTGGDREADYDTSGLRGGPEGIPDDPYALKFVRKSRDVPFTVMCSIHWNMKTKVTVR
;
A
#
# COMPACT_ATOMS: atom_id res chain seq x y z
N MET A 1 58.22 -72.16 -25.21
CA MET A 1 59.45 -71.64 -25.86
C MET A 1 60.10 -70.63 -24.93
N ARG A 2 61.41 -70.80 -24.70
CA ARG A 2 62.28 -69.95 -23.86
C ARG A 2 62.74 -68.72 -24.64
N SER A 3 62.82 -67.55 -23.99
CA SER A 3 63.81 -66.49 -24.26
C SER A 3 63.63 -65.40 -23.20
N LYS A 4 64.43 -65.41 -22.12
CA LYS A 4 65.73 -64.73 -21.88
C LYS A 4 65.57 -63.30 -21.33
N ARG A 5 66.32 -63.10 -20.24
CA ARG A 5 66.43 -61.95 -19.34
C ARG A 5 67.17 -60.77 -19.99
N ALA A 6 66.88 -59.56 -19.53
CA ALA A 6 67.90 -58.56 -19.22
C ALA A 6 67.38 -57.59 -18.13
N ARG A 7 68.21 -57.35 -17.12
CA ARG A 7 68.04 -56.32 -16.08
C ARG A 7 68.70 -55.04 -16.58
N PHE A 8 68.08 -53.88 -16.33
CA PHE A 8 68.77 -52.59 -16.30
C PHE A 8 68.28 -51.81 -15.07
N PHE A 9 69.24 -51.39 -14.25
CA PHE A 9 69.10 -50.45 -13.15
C PHE A 9 69.29 -49.04 -13.72
N ALA A 10 68.38 -48.10 -13.42
CA ALA A 10 68.69 -46.67 -13.43
C ALA A 10 67.71 -45.92 -12.50
N LEU A 11 68.30 -44.99 -11.78
CA LEU A 11 67.80 -44.15 -10.68
C LEU A 11 67.32 -42.79 -11.23
N LEU A 12 66.56 -42.03 -10.41
CA LEU A 12 66.17 -40.60 -10.57
C LEU A 12 65.06 -40.35 -11.62
N THR A 13 64.04 -39.50 -11.43
CA THR A 13 63.83 -38.37 -10.51
C THR A 13 62.34 -38.11 -10.45
N SER A 14 61.77 -37.94 -9.27
CA SER A 14 60.40 -37.45 -9.07
C SER A 14 60.32 -35.98 -9.49
N VAL A 15 59.63 -35.68 -10.58
CA VAL A 15 59.08 -34.34 -10.82
C VAL A 15 57.62 -34.41 -10.39
N VAL A 16 57.35 -34.00 -9.14
CA VAL A 16 56.00 -33.63 -8.73
C VAL A 16 55.70 -32.30 -9.41
N ALA A 17 54.99 -32.35 -10.52
CA ALA A 17 54.32 -31.17 -11.04
C ALA A 17 53.25 -30.80 -10.02
N VAL A 18 53.55 -29.81 -9.17
CA VAL A 18 52.53 -29.06 -8.44
C VAL A 18 51.81 -28.24 -9.51
N GLY A 19 50.88 -28.89 -10.22
CA GLY A 19 49.85 -28.17 -10.94
C GLY A 19 49.07 -27.42 -9.87
N ALA A 20 49.16 -26.09 -9.89
CA ALA A 20 48.22 -25.24 -9.20
C ALA A 20 46.83 -25.62 -9.73
N LEU A 21 46.13 -26.49 -8.99
CA LEU A 21 44.71 -26.69 -9.15
C LEU A 21 44.11 -25.35 -8.78
N ALA A 22 43.85 -24.51 -9.79
CA ALA A 22 42.88 -23.45 -9.65
C ALA A 22 41.60 -24.16 -9.22
N THR A 23 41.26 -24.04 -7.93
CA THR A 23 39.93 -24.38 -7.46
C THR A 23 38.99 -23.59 -8.35
N PRO A 24 38.07 -24.23 -9.10
CA PRO A 24 37.08 -23.48 -9.84
C PRO A 24 36.40 -22.57 -8.85
N ALA A 25 36.36 -21.27 -9.14
CA ALA A 25 35.52 -20.34 -8.41
C ALA A 25 34.13 -20.98 -8.40
N THR A 26 33.67 -21.40 -7.23
CA THR A 26 32.33 -21.94 -7.05
C THR A 26 31.39 -20.85 -7.54
N ALA A 27 30.76 -21.07 -8.71
CA ALA A 27 29.72 -20.20 -9.20
C ALA A 27 28.68 -20.07 -8.08
N GLN A 28 28.51 -18.84 -7.59
CA GLN A 28 27.58 -18.54 -6.52
C GLN A 28 26.16 -18.81 -7.03
N THR A 29 25.35 -19.47 -6.21
CA THR A 29 23.94 -19.70 -6.51
C THR A 29 23.15 -18.45 -6.09
N PRO A 30 22.50 -17.73 -7.02
CA PRO A 30 21.60 -16.63 -6.70
C PRO A 30 20.56 -17.04 -5.67
N ARG A 31 20.16 -16.13 -4.79
CA ARG A 31 19.19 -16.40 -3.73
C ARG A 31 17.96 -15.52 -3.84
N THR A 32 16.90 -15.92 -3.16
CA THR A 32 15.69 -15.10 -3.04
C THR A 32 15.45 -14.80 -1.56
N TYR A 33 15.28 -13.52 -1.24
CA TYR A 33 14.88 -13.03 0.08
C TYR A 33 13.40 -12.69 0.05
N GLU A 34 12.65 -13.18 1.03
CA GLU A 34 11.25 -12.81 1.21
C GLU A 34 11.19 -11.53 2.07
N VAL A 35 10.46 -10.53 1.59
CA VAL A 35 10.22 -9.26 2.27
C VAL A 35 8.72 -9.11 2.43
N LEU A 36 8.24 -9.13 3.67
CA LEU A 36 6.84 -8.85 3.96
C LEU A 36 6.64 -7.32 4.00
N THR A 37 5.59 -6.84 3.36
CA THR A 37 5.33 -5.42 3.10
C THR A 37 3.92 -5.09 3.54
N GLY A 38 3.69 -5.12 4.86
CA GLY A 38 2.34 -5.09 5.42
C GLY A 38 1.86 -6.49 5.77
N ALA A 39 2.26 -7.00 6.94
CA ALA A 39 1.84 -8.32 7.40
C ALA A 39 0.42 -8.24 8.00
N PRO A 40 -0.50 -9.14 7.62
CA PRO A 40 -1.76 -9.29 8.34
C PRO A 40 -1.47 -9.61 9.81
N VAL A 41 -2.06 -8.84 10.71
CA VAL A 41 -1.86 -9.05 12.15
C VAL A 41 -2.64 -10.30 12.56
N PRO A 42 -1.98 -11.38 13.05
CA PRO A 42 -2.64 -12.64 13.32
C PRO A 42 -3.84 -12.51 14.26
N GLY A 43 -4.98 -13.08 13.85
CA GLY A 43 -6.20 -13.08 14.67
C GLY A 43 -7.05 -11.81 14.59
N THR A 44 -6.64 -10.81 13.81
CA THR A 44 -7.35 -9.54 13.64
C THR A 44 -7.61 -9.23 12.15
N GLU A 45 -8.38 -8.19 11.87
CA GLU A 45 -8.56 -7.61 10.52
C GLU A 45 -7.62 -6.42 10.27
N ALA A 46 -6.62 -6.21 11.14
CA ALA A 46 -5.60 -5.17 11.01
C ALA A 46 -4.40 -5.61 10.16
N PHE A 47 -3.68 -4.61 9.65
CA PHE A 47 -2.38 -4.79 9.00
C PHE A 47 -1.30 -4.12 9.84
N ASP A 48 -0.16 -4.79 9.98
CA ASP A 48 1.07 -4.22 10.50
C ASP A 48 1.91 -3.80 9.30
N PHE A 49 2.04 -2.50 9.08
CA PHE A 49 2.65 -1.95 7.89
C PHE A 49 4.18 -1.97 7.89
N HIS A 50 4.82 -2.43 8.96
CA HIS A 50 6.26 -2.67 8.96
C HIS A 50 6.70 -3.57 7.80
N MET A 51 7.91 -3.33 7.32
CA MET A 51 8.59 -4.27 6.43
C MET A 51 9.40 -5.27 7.25
N PHE A 52 9.33 -6.55 6.88
CA PHE A 52 10.10 -7.61 7.52
C PHE A 52 11.04 -8.31 6.52
N PRO A 53 12.35 -8.34 6.79
CA PRO A 53 13.03 -7.63 7.88
C PRO A 53 12.99 -6.10 7.70
N SER A 54 13.27 -5.34 8.76
CA SER A 54 13.36 -3.86 8.70
C SER A 54 14.71 -3.35 8.13
N GLU A 55 15.72 -4.22 8.11
CA GLU A 55 17.01 -4.01 7.47
C GLU A 55 17.41 -5.31 6.76
N LEU A 56 18.01 -5.19 5.57
CA LEU A 56 18.40 -6.34 4.78
C LEU A 56 19.82 -6.19 4.23
N THR A 57 20.66 -7.21 4.40
CA THR A 57 21.91 -7.33 3.66
C THR A 57 21.78 -8.36 2.55
N ALA A 58 21.95 -7.93 1.31
CA ALA A 58 21.87 -8.75 0.11
C ALA A 58 23.18 -8.67 -0.69
N HIS A 59 23.33 -9.48 -1.73
CA HIS A 59 24.52 -9.49 -2.59
C HIS A 59 24.15 -9.21 -4.05
N PRO A 60 25.11 -8.76 -4.87
CA PRO A 60 24.93 -8.69 -6.31
C PRO A 60 24.44 -10.03 -6.86
N GLY A 61 23.39 -10.00 -7.66
CA GLY A 61 22.80 -11.19 -8.24
C GLY A 61 21.68 -11.85 -7.43
N ASP A 62 21.50 -11.48 -6.16
CA ASP A 62 20.37 -11.94 -5.35
C ASP A 62 19.05 -11.33 -5.82
N THR A 63 17.94 -11.95 -5.43
CA THR A 63 16.58 -11.54 -5.73
C THR A 63 15.85 -11.21 -4.43
N LEU A 64 15.10 -10.11 -4.42
CA LEU A 64 14.14 -9.74 -3.38
C LEU A 64 12.75 -10.11 -3.88
N HIS A 65 11.92 -10.71 -3.04
CA HIS A 65 10.52 -10.98 -3.30
C HIS A 65 9.69 -10.25 -2.24
N PHE A 66 8.96 -9.23 -2.69
CA PHE A 66 8.01 -8.50 -1.86
C PHE A 66 6.66 -9.18 -1.97
N ASP A 67 5.98 -9.45 -0.85
CA ASP A 67 4.66 -10.09 -0.85
C ASP A 67 3.52 -9.16 -1.32
N TRP A 68 3.76 -7.84 -1.30
CA TRP A 68 2.89 -6.80 -1.83
C TRP A 68 3.63 -5.96 -2.86
N GLY A 69 3.02 -5.79 -4.03
CA GLY A 69 3.52 -4.92 -5.10
C GLY A 69 3.27 -3.43 -4.89
N SER A 70 3.31 -2.89 -3.67
CA SER A 70 3.24 -1.43 -3.44
C SER A 70 4.52 -0.94 -2.78
N VAL A 71 5.65 -1.18 -3.46
CA VAL A 71 6.99 -0.80 -3.00
C VAL A 71 7.74 -0.05 -4.08
N ALA A 72 8.46 0.99 -3.69
CA ALA A 72 9.38 1.75 -4.53
C ALA A 72 10.81 1.50 -4.08
N LEU A 73 11.67 1.01 -4.99
CA LEU A 73 13.11 0.95 -4.77
C LEU A 73 13.72 2.25 -5.27
N LEU A 74 14.24 3.05 -4.33
CA LEU A 74 14.77 4.37 -4.59
C LEU A 74 16.22 4.31 -5.07
N PRO A 75 16.61 5.14 -6.06
CA PRO A 75 18.00 5.27 -6.49
C PRO A 75 18.95 5.42 -5.29
N THR A 76 20.13 4.81 -5.38
CA THR A 76 21.15 4.89 -4.33
C THR A 76 21.42 6.34 -3.93
N GLY A 77 21.35 6.61 -2.62
CA GLY A 77 21.50 7.95 -2.05
C GLY A 77 20.22 8.79 -1.96
N GLN A 78 19.09 8.30 -2.46
CA GLN A 78 17.77 8.88 -2.20
C GLN A 78 17.12 8.20 -0.99
N THR A 79 16.44 9.00 -0.15
CA THR A 79 15.79 8.55 1.09
C THR A 79 14.29 8.78 1.11
N GLU A 80 13.77 9.54 0.15
CA GLU A 80 12.36 9.90 0.05
C GLU A 80 11.88 9.63 -1.38
N VAL A 81 10.66 9.14 -1.48
CA VAL A 81 10.01 8.93 -2.78
C VAL A 81 9.69 10.32 -3.38
N PRO A 82 10.00 10.59 -4.66
CA PRO A 82 9.81 11.91 -5.26
C PRO A 82 8.34 12.28 -5.55
N PHE A 83 7.37 11.45 -5.18
CA PHE A 83 5.95 11.72 -5.45
C PHE A 83 5.37 12.67 -4.39
N GLY A 84 4.51 13.60 -4.85
CA GLY A 84 3.59 14.30 -3.96
C GLY A 84 2.66 13.29 -3.29
N GLY A 85 2.02 13.65 -2.17
CA GLY A 85 1.17 12.71 -1.44
C GLY A 85 0.15 11.96 -2.31
N PHE A 86 -0.31 10.82 -1.81
CA PHE A 86 -1.26 9.89 -2.45
C PHE A 86 -2.50 10.55 -3.09
N PHE A 87 -2.95 11.67 -2.52
CA PHE A 87 -3.94 12.57 -3.10
C PHE A 87 -3.39 14.00 -3.02
N ALA A 88 -3.60 14.78 -4.07
CA ALA A 88 -3.29 16.20 -4.11
C ALA A 88 -4.54 16.98 -4.52
N ALA A 89 -4.61 18.25 -4.12
CA ALA A 89 -5.60 19.16 -4.68
C ALA A 89 -5.41 19.22 -6.20
N ASP A 90 -6.52 19.10 -6.94
CA ASP A 90 -6.52 19.30 -8.38
C ASP A 90 -6.35 20.80 -8.66
N PRO A 91 -5.36 21.24 -9.47
CA PRO A 91 -5.17 22.64 -9.79
C PRO A 91 -6.23 23.18 -10.79
N ASP A 92 -6.89 22.30 -11.54
CA ASP A 92 -7.78 22.65 -12.66
C ASP A 92 -9.23 22.82 -12.25
N ASP A 93 -9.63 22.04 -11.25
CA ASP A 93 -10.93 22.20 -10.62
C ASP A 93 -10.81 22.33 -9.10
N ASP A 94 -11.94 22.21 -8.40
CA ASP A 94 -11.97 22.28 -6.95
C ASP A 94 -11.89 20.89 -6.29
N GLY A 95 -11.54 19.86 -7.06
CA GLY A 95 -11.47 18.44 -6.72
C GLY A 95 -10.08 17.97 -6.27
N PHE A 96 -9.82 16.67 -6.45
CA PHE A 96 -8.56 16.05 -6.07
C PHE A 96 -8.07 15.14 -7.19
N LYS A 97 -6.76 15.10 -7.34
CA LYS A 97 -6.06 14.14 -8.18
C LYS A 97 -5.29 13.13 -7.33
N VAL A 98 -5.25 11.89 -7.80
CA VAL A 98 -4.31 10.88 -7.31
C VAL A 98 -3.11 10.91 -8.23
N ASP A 99 -1.90 11.00 -7.66
CA ASP A 99 -0.67 10.81 -8.43
C ASP A 99 -0.68 9.36 -8.96
N GLY A 100 -1.04 9.23 -10.24
CA GLY A 100 -1.17 7.95 -10.89
C GLY A 100 0.15 7.21 -10.97
N ALA A 101 1.31 7.88 -10.84
CA ALA A 101 2.60 7.22 -10.87
C ALA A 101 2.80 6.22 -9.70
N LEU A 102 2.09 6.42 -8.58
CA LEU A 102 2.05 5.49 -7.44
C LEU A 102 1.19 4.24 -7.67
N PHE A 103 0.32 4.22 -8.67
CA PHE A 103 -0.61 3.10 -8.94
C PHE A 103 -0.50 2.52 -10.35
N PHE A 104 0.02 3.33 -11.27
CA PHE A 104 0.04 3.17 -12.72
C PHE A 104 1.35 3.78 -13.23
N PRO A 105 2.51 3.15 -12.97
CA PRO A 105 3.79 3.79 -13.23
C PRO A 105 4.04 4.08 -14.71
N THR A 106 5.09 4.89 -14.88
CA THR A 106 5.44 5.65 -16.07
C THR A 106 5.88 4.87 -17.31
N GLU A 107 5.97 3.55 -17.20
CA GLU A 107 6.34 2.71 -18.32
C GLU A 107 5.26 1.66 -18.49
N ALA A 108 4.61 1.68 -19.65
CA ALA A 108 3.96 0.49 -20.16
C ALA A 108 4.99 -0.66 -20.14
N GLY A 109 4.95 -1.50 -19.11
CA GLY A 109 5.74 -2.73 -19.02
C GLY A 109 7.00 -2.65 -18.16
N THR A 110 6.84 -2.86 -16.86
CA THR A 110 7.66 -3.94 -16.28
C THR A 110 6.96 -5.25 -16.58
N ASP A 111 7.22 -5.84 -17.74
CA ASP A 111 6.88 -7.26 -18.02
C ASP A 111 7.66 -8.22 -17.09
N CYS A 112 8.59 -7.67 -16.30
CA CYS A 112 9.39 -8.35 -15.31
C CYS A 112 8.78 -8.26 -13.90
N GLY A 113 9.34 -9.04 -12.97
CA GLY A 113 9.03 -9.00 -11.55
C GLY A 113 7.73 -9.68 -11.16
N LEU A 114 6.94 -10.19 -12.11
CA LEU A 114 5.71 -10.95 -11.84
C LEU A 114 5.97 -12.40 -11.42
N ARG A 115 7.19 -12.91 -11.65
CA ARG A 115 7.57 -14.30 -11.36
C ARG A 115 9.03 -14.38 -10.98
N ALA A 116 9.37 -15.30 -10.08
CA ALA A 116 10.74 -15.53 -9.62
C ALA A 116 11.75 -15.82 -10.74
N ASN A 117 11.31 -16.41 -11.86
CA ASN A 117 12.18 -16.73 -12.98
C ASN A 117 12.32 -15.61 -14.02
N ASP A 118 11.65 -14.47 -13.79
CA ASP A 118 11.68 -13.28 -14.63
C ASP A 118 11.65 -12.02 -13.75
N PRO A 119 12.64 -11.81 -12.85
CA PRO A 119 12.66 -10.67 -11.94
C PRO A 119 13.03 -9.37 -12.67
N CYS A 120 12.56 -8.23 -12.17
CA CYS A 120 13.07 -6.94 -12.63
C CYS A 120 14.50 -6.72 -12.15
N ILE A 121 15.37 -6.16 -12.97
CA ILE A 121 16.75 -5.89 -12.58
C ILE A 121 16.82 -4.48 -11.99
N TYR A 122 17.35 -4.37 -10.78
CA TYR A 122 17.59 -3.09 -10.10
C TYR A 122 19.08 -2.79 -10.04
N ASP A 123 19.50 -1.67 -10.64
CA ASP A 123 20.90 -1.27 -10.77
C ASP A 123 21.30 -0.07 -9.89
N GLY A 124 20.39 0.44 -9.07
CA GLY A 124 20.65 1.55 -8.15
C GLY A 124 20.54 2.95 -8.77
N HIS A 125 20.27 3.07 -10.08
CA HIS A 125 20.31 4.37 -10.77
C HIS A 125 18.93 5.00 -11.00
N GLN A 126 17.91 4.18 -11.18
CA GLN A 126 16.55 4.63 -11.48
C GLN A 126 15.58 4.12 -10.42
N LEU A 127 14.51 4.87 -10.21
CA LEU A 127 13.38 4.43 -9.40
C LEU A 127 12.81 3.16 -10.04
N LEU A 128 12.66 2.10 -9.26
CA LEU A 128 11.97 0.88 -9.69
C LEU A 128 10.71 0.68 -8.86
N TYR A 129 9.57 0.55 -9.55
CA TYR A 129 8.26 0.34 -8.94
C TYR A 129 7.50 -0.74 -9.73
N PRO A 130 6.78 -1.67 -9.07
CA PRO A 130 5.99 -2.71 -9.73
C PRO A 130 4.81 -2.13 -10.52
N GLY A 131 4.82 -2.33 -11.83
CA GLY A 131 3.87 -1.77 -12.79
C GLY A 131 2.44 -2.30 -12.83
N ASP A 132 1.97 -3.11 -11.89
CA ASP A 132 0.71 -3.85 -12.05
C ASP A 132 -0.37 -3.51 -11.01
N GLN A 133 -1.62 -3.47 -11.49
CA GLN A 133 -2.86 -3.33 -10.72
C GLN A 133 -3.16 -4.54 -9.82
N ASN A 134 -2.37 -5.62 -9.90
CA ASN A 134 -2.47 -6.78 -9.02
C ASN A 134 -1.45 -6.74 -7.90
N PHE A 135 -1.58 -5.73 -7.04
CA PHE A 135 -0.87 -5.55 -5.77
C PHE A 135 -0.65 -6.83 -4.93
N ARG A 136 -1.50 -7.84 -5.13
CA ARG A 136 -1.54 -9.10 -4.37
C ARG A 136 -0.62 -10.22 -4.88
N ASN A 137 0.00 -10.07 -6.05
CA ASN A 137 0.79 -11.15 -6.67
C ASN A 137 2.27 -11.15 -6.26
N GLY A 138 2.69 -10.20 -5.42
CA GLY A 138 4.08 -9.96 -5.04
C GLY A 138 4.92 -9.38 -6.18
N PHE A 139 6.16 -9.00 -5.87
CA PHE A 139 7.10 -8.37 -6.80
C PHE A 139 8.52 -8.91 -6.62
N PHE A 140 9.12 -9.39 -7.71
CA PHE A 140 10.47 -9.95 -7.72
C PHE A 140 11.50 -8.99 -8.33
N VAL A 141 12.53 -8.65 -7.58
CA VAL A 141 13.61 -7.76 -8.02
C VAL A 141 14.96 -8.43 -7.86
N LYS A 142 15.70 -8.61 -8.96
CA LYS A 142 17.09 -9.03 -8.95
C LYS A 142 18.00 -7.82 -8.79
N ILE A 143 18.88 -7.85 -7.79
CA ILE A 143 19.96 -6.89 -7.63
C ILE A 143 20.97 -7.09 -8.76
N ALA A 144 21.25 -6.03 -9.51
CA ALA A 144 22.18 -6.09 -10.63
C ALA A 144 23.56 -6.59 -10.16
N ASP A 145 24.21 -7.39 -11.00
CA ASP A 145 25.55 -7.93 -10.71
C ASP A 145 26.64 -6.82 -10.64
N THR A 146 26.28 -5.57 -10.96
CA THR A 146 27.14 -4.38 -10.94
C THR A 146 26.91 -3.46 -9.74
N LEU A 147 25.88 -3.73 -8.93
CA LEU A 147 25.54 -2.91 -7.77
C LEU A 147 26.32 -3.39 -6.55
N ASP A 148 27.62 -3.06 -6.50
CA ASP A 148 28.52 -3.48 -5.42
C ASP A 148 28.66 -2.42 -4.33
N ASP A 149 28.72 -2.84 -3.06
CA ASP A 149 28.98 -1.98 -1.88
C ASP A 149 28.06 -0.74 -1.82
N ALA A 150 26.78 -0.94 -2.12
CA ALA A 150 25.77 0.11 -2.21
C ALA A 150 24.74 0.02 -1.09
N GLU A 151 24.03 1.11 -0.85
CA GLU A 151 22.87 1.16 0.03
C GLU A 151 21.71 1.81 -0.73
N PHE A 152 20.52 1.24 -0.62
CA PHE A 152 19.32 1.84 -1.18
C PHE A 152 18.12 1.62 -0.27
N VAL A 153 17.13 2.48 -0.43
CA VAL A 153 15.90 2.44 0.36
C VAL A 153 14.80 1.81 -0.47
N VAL A 154 14.06 0.89 0.14
CA VAL A 154 12.76 0.44 -0.34
C VAL A 154 11.70 1.15 0.49
N SER A 155 10.77 1.83 -0.14
CA SER A 155 9.65 2.50 0.54
C SER A 155 8.35 1.83 0.16
N ASN A 156 7.45 1.61 1.12
CA ASN A 156 6.01 1.47 0.82
C ASN A 156 5.30 2.76 1.24
N LEU A 157 3.97 2.72 1.30
CA LEU A 157 3.13 3.85 1.72
C LEU A 157 3.37 4.30 3.17
N PHE A 158 3.93 3.45 4.04
CA PHE A 158 3.92 3.64 5.49
C PHE A 158 5.32 3.64 6.12
N HIS A 159 6.25 2.87 5.56
CA HIS A 159 7.57 2.59 6.12
C HIS A 159 8.62 2.40 5.04
N THR A 160 9.87 2.39 5.49
CA THR A 160 11.04 2.15 4.67
C THR A 160 11.83 0.95 5.19
N LEU A 161 12.50 0.27 4.27
CA LEU A 161 13.49 -0.78 4.48
C LEU A 161 14.81 -0.30 3.87
N THR A 162 15.89 -0.35 4.64
CA THR A 162 17.24 -0.14 4.10
C THR A 162 17.82 -1.47 3.63
N VAL A 163 18.23 -1.52 2.36
CA VAL A 163 18.96 -2.65 1.78
C VAL A 163 20.42 -2.26 1.58
N THR A 164 21.31 -2.98 2.25
CA THR A 164 22.75 -2.90 2.04
C THR A 164 23.19 -4.01 1.09
N VAL A 165 23.87 -3.67 0.01
CA VAL A 165 24.43 -4.64 -0.94
C VAL A 165 25.90 -4.87 -0.60
N ASP A 166 26.21 -6.05 -0.07
CA ASP A 166 27.57 -6.46 0.28
C ASP A 166 28.21 -7.23 -0.88
N SER A 167 29.39 -6.80 -1.32
CA SER A 167 30.19 -7.53 -2.33
C SER A 167 30.90 -8.78 -1.75
N GLY A 168 30.79 -9.00 -0.44
CA GLY A 168 31.33 -10.12 0.31
C GLY A 168 30.76 -11.49 -0.07
N ALA A 169 31.22 -12.52 0.64
CA ALA A 169 30.76 -13.90 0.40
C ALA A 169 29.32 -14.10 0.92
N PRO A 170 28.36 -14.57 0.10
CA PRO A 170 26.97 -14.72 0.51
C PRO A 170 26.80 -15.64 1.73
N GLN A 171 26.41 -15.06 2.88
CA GLN A 171 25.99 -15.82 4.07
C GLN A 171 24.54 -16.26 3.94
N SER A 172 24.17 -17.44 4.44
CA SER A 172 22.80 -17.99 4.35
C SER A 172 21.72 -16.93 4.58
N PRO A 173 20.60 -16.93 3.83
CA PRO A 173 19.51 -15.99 4.09
C PRO A 173 19.15 -16.05 5.57
N VAL A 174 19.13 -14.89 6.21
CA VAL A 174 18.67 -14.77 7.59
C VAL A 174 17.22 -14.35 7.47
N GLU A 175 16.29 -15.29 7.68
CA GLU A 175 14.92 -14.92 8.04
C GLU A 175 15.00 -14.05 9.30
N ASP A 176 14.18 -13.00 9.39
CA ASP A 176 14.15 -12.17 10.58
C ASP A 176 13.84 -13.06 11.80
N PRO A 177 14.81 -13.26 12.72
CA PRO A 177 14.62 -14.16 13.85
C PRO A 177 13.55 -13.66 14.82
N ASN A 178 13.11 -12.40 14.69
CA ASN A 178 12.14 -11.76 15.56
C ASN A 178 10.75 -11.62 14.93
N LEU A 179 10.55 -12.01 13.66
CA LEU A 179 9.28 -11.83 12.94
C LEU A 179 8.08 -12.32 13.76
N GLU A 180 8.11 -13.58 14.21
CA GLU A 180 7.03 -14.18 14.99
C GLU A 180 6.77 -13.44 16.31
N SER A 181 7.82 -12.99 16.99
CA SER A 181 7.68 -12.24 18.25
C SER A 181 7.13 -10.84 18.03
N HIS A 182 7.46 -10.21 16.90
CA HIS A 182 6.93 -8.91 16.51
C HIS A 182 5.45 -9.01 16.16
N LEU A 183 5.07 -9.93 15.27
CA LEU A 183 3.67 -10.14 14.89
C LEU A 183 2.79 -10.50 16.09
N ALA A 184 3.33 -11.25 17.07
CA ALA A 184 2.62 -11.52 18.31
C ALA A 184 2.41 -10.27 19.18
N ALA A 185 3.38 -9.34 19.22
CA ALA A 185 3.25 -8.07 19.92
C ALA A 185 2.23 -7.15 19.23
N SER A 186 2.31 -7.03 17.90
CA SER A 186 1.34 -6.26 17.10
C SER A 186 -0.08 -6.82 17.22
N ALA A 187 -0.23 -8.15 17.33
CA ALA A 187 -1.53 -8.77 17.60
C ALA A 187 -2.12 -8.36 18.95
N GLN A 188 -1.31 -8.35 20.01
CA GLN A 188 -1.79 -7.90 21.31
C GLN A 188 -2.20 -6.41 21.28
N GLU A 189 -1.38 -5.56 20.67
CA GLU A 189 -1.69 -4.13 20.53
C GLU A 189 -2.97 -3.89 19.71
N ALA A 190 -3.13 -4.60 18.59
CA ALA A 190 -4.33 -4.51 17.77
C ALA A 190 -5.59 -4.97 18.52
N GLU A 191 -5.51 -6.03 19.34
CA GLU A 191 -6.63 -6.47 20.18
C GLU A 191 -7.05 -5.39 21.19
N GLU A 192 -6.08 -4.75 21.87
CA GLU A 192 -6.32 -3.67 22.83
C GLU A 192 -6.95 -2.44 22.16
N LEU A 193 -6.44 -2.06 20.98
CA LEU A 193 -7.01 -0.97 20.16
C LEU A 193 -8.42 -1.30 19.70
N LEU A 194 -8.68 -2.51 19.22
CA LEU A 194 -9.99 -2.92 18.73
C LEU A 194 -11.05 -2.88 19.84
N GLU A 195 -10.71 -3.29 21.06
CA GLU A 195 -11.61 -3.16 22.23
C GLU A 195 -11.92 -1.68 22.50
N MET A 196 -10.90 -0.82 22.52
CA MET A 196 -11.05 0.62 22.75
C MET A 196 -11.91 1.30 21.67
N LEU A 197 -11.66 1.00 20.40
CA LEU A 197 -12.36 1.61 19.25
C LEU A 197 -13.82 1.17 19.18
N ASN A 198 -14.14 -0.06 19.62
CA ASN A 198 -15.51 -0.54 19.70
C ASN A 198 -16.26 -0.09 20.96
N ASP A 199 -15.59 0.51 21.95
CA ASP A 199 -16.28 1.10 23.10
C ASP A 199 -17.07 2.34 22.66
N VAL A 200 -18.35 2.37 23.00
CA VAL A 200 -19.25 3.42 22.55
C VAL A 200 -19.06 4.67 23.40
N GLN A 201 -18.34 5.64 22.84
CA GLN A 201 -18.11 6.94 23.47
C GLN A 201 -19.11 7.99 22.99
N TYR A 202 -19.52 8.88 23.90
CA TYR A 202 -20.32 10.05 23.56
C TYR A 202 -20.16 11.16 24.58
N GLU A 203 -20.31 12.39 24.11
CA GLU A 203 -20.45 13.57 24.95
C GLU A 203 -21.91 14.04 24.98
N THR A 204 -22.29 14.72 26.06
CA THR A 204 -23.62 15.33 26.18
C THR A 204 -23.51 16.84 26.07
N THR A 205 -24.12 17.39 25.01
CA THR A 205 -24.24 18.83 24.76
C THR A 205 -24.99 19.56 25.89
N PRO A 206 -24.85 20.89 26.03
CA PRO A 206 -25.62 21.68 26.99
C PRO A 206 -27.15 21.52 26.86
N GLU A 207 -27.66 21.26 25.65
CA GLU A 207 -29.08 21.02 25.37
C GLU A 207 -29.52 19.58 25.71
N GLY A 208 -28.63 18.73 26.24
CA GLY A 208 -28.92 17.36 26.64
C GLY A 208 -28.93 16.35 25.50
N LYS A 209 -28.48 16.72 24.28
CA LYS A 209 -28.30 15.80 23.15
C LYS A 209 -26.94 15.11 23.23
N ARG A 210 -26.85 13.89 22.70
CA ARG A 210 -25.58 13.15 22.64
C ARG A 210 -24.92 13.31 21.28
N VAL A 211 -23.60 13.46 21.31
CA VAL A 211 -22.73 13.37 20.13
C VAL A 211 -21.84 12.15 20.34
N TYR A 212 -22.05 11.13 19.54
CA TYR A 212 -21.31 9.88 19.60
C TYR A 212 -20.03 9.98 18.80
N THR A 213 -18.95 9.42 19.30
CA THR A 213 -17.68 9.30 18.57
C THR A 213 -17.70 8.03 17.73
N ALA A 214 -17.29 8.14 16.48
CA ALA A 214 -17.07 7.00 15.61
C ALA A 214 -15.84 7.25 14.72
N TYR A 215 -15.29 6.20 14.11
CA TYR A 215 -14.09 6.22 13.30
C TYR A 215 -14.35 5.53 11.95
N MET A 216 -13.87 6.14 10.86
CA MET A 216 -13.78 5.53 9.53
C MET A 216 -12.30 5.30 9.23
N GLY A 217 -11.79 4.15 9.66
CA GLY A 217 -10.36 3.86 9.66
C GLY A 217 -9.72 4.23 10.98
N TYR A 218 -8.70 3.48 11.38
CA TYR A 218 -7.86 3.85 12.50
C TYR A 218 -6.42 3.41 12.29
N ASP A 219 -5.51 4.38 12.23
CA ASP A 219 -4.08 4.15 12.06
C ASP A 219 -3.31 4.59 13.31
N THR A 220 -2.29 3.80 13.65
CA THR A 220 -1.18 4.17 14.54
C THR A 220 0.10 4.34 13.70
N ASP A 221 1.26 4.47 14.35
CA ASP A 221 2.54 4.52 13.65
C ASP A 221 2.81 3.28 12.78
N HIS A 222 2.17 2.14 13.06
CA HIS A 222 2.43 0.86 12.36
C HIS A 222 1.23 -0.08 12.22
N ILE A 223 0.16 0.09 12.99
CA ILE A 223 -1.07 -0.72 12.87
C ILE A 223 -2.11 0.11 12.15
N SER A 224 -2.71 -0.47 11.12
CA SER A 224 -3.85 0.12 10.43
C SER A 224 -5.06 -0.80 10.44
N PHE A 225 -6.21 -0.21 10.77
CA PHE A 225 -7.50 -0.85 10.66
C PHE A 225 -8.27 -0.27 9.47
N PHE A 226 -8.43 -1.06 8.41
CA PHE A 226 -9.37 -0.79 7.33
C PHE A 226 -10.79 -1.21 7.71
N GLU A 227 -11.29 -0.67 8.81
CA GLU A 227 -12.62 -0.91 9.37
C GLU A 227 -13.30 0.37 9.88
N ALA A 228 -14.60 0.27 10.20
CA ALA A 228 -15.33 1.38 10.81
C ALA A 228 -15.72 1.02 12.24
N PHE A 229 -15.49 1.95 13.17
CA PHE A 229 -15.71 1.71 14.60
C PHE A 229 -16.68 2.72 15.23
N PRO A 230 -17.53 2.30 16.18
CA PRO A 230 -17.84 0.90 16.48
C PRO A 230 -18.61 0.25 15.33
N GLN A 231 -18.52 -1.08 15.19
CA GLN A 231 -19.18 -1.83 14.10
C GLN A 231 -20.73 -1.81 14.18
N ASP A 232 -21.29 -1.71 15.39
CA ASP A 232 -22.72 -1.49 15.65
C ASP A 232 -22.90 -0.36 16.66
N LEU A 233 -23.64 0.67 16.28
CA LEU A 233 -23.91 1.82 17.12
C LEU A 233 -25.42 1.99 17.33
N ARG A 234 -25.83 2.17 18.59
CA ARG A 234 -27.22 2.36 18.98
C ARG A 234 -27.43 3.74 19.58
N ILE A 235 -28.15 4.60 18.85
CA ILE A 235 -28.38 6.00 19.23
C ILE A 235 -29.87 6.31 19.37
N ARG A 236 -30.20 7.48 19.96
CA ARG A 236 -31.58 7.98 19.99
C ARG A 236 -31.82 8.87 18.79
N LYS A 237 -33.08 8.94 18.35
CA LYS A 237 -33.49 9.92 17.33
C LYS A 237 -33.06 11.33 17.72
N GLY A 238 -32.34 12.00 16.82
CA GLY A 238 -31.90 13.39 16.98
C GLY A 238 -30.54 13.57 17.66
N ASP A 239 -29.91 12.49 18.13
CA ASP A 239 -28.48 12.46 18.44
C ASP A 239 -27.66 12.59 17.13
N ALA A 240 -26.40 12.98 17.27
CA ALA A 240 -25.45 13.06 16.16
C ALA A 240 -24.32 12.05 16.35
N ILE A 241 -23.69 11.66 15.25
CA ILE A 241 -22.43 10.91 15.24
C ILE A 241 -21.38 11.83 14.64
N GLN A 242 -20.26 11.99 15.35
CA GLN A 242 -19.06 12.62 14.86
C GLN A 242 -18.13 11.53 14.35
N TRP A 243 -18.00 11.44 13.03
CA TRP A 243 -17.06 10.58 12.34
C TRP A 243 -15.69 11.24 12.35
N ASN A 244 -14.76 10.59 13.01
CA ASN A 244 -13.36 10.92 12.93
C ASN A 244 -12.75 9.99 11.87
N PHE A 245 -11.73 10.51 11.23
CA PHE A 245 -10.88 9.80 10.31
C PHE A 245 -9.56 9.89 11.05
N ALA A 246 -9.05 8.76 11.53
CA ALA A 246 -7.90 8.77 12.45
C ALA A 246 -6.66 9.38 11.78
N GLN A 247 -5.47 9.26 12.38
CA GLN A 247 -4.23 9.84 11.85
C GLN A 247 -3.75 9.16 10.55
N ASN A 248 -4.63 8.86 9.62
CA ASN A 248 -4.36 8.38 8.28
C ASN A 248 -3.69 9.54 7.52
N VAL A 249 -2.41 9.80 7.81
CA VAL A 249 -1.63 10.86 7.15
C VAL A 249 -1.53 10.58 5.64
N VAL A 250 -1.82 9.35 5.21
CA VAL A 250 -1.48 8.83 3.89
C VAL A 250 -2.71 8.51 3.04
N GLU A 251 -3.78 7.90 3.58
CA GLU A 251 -4.96 7.53 2.80
C GLU A 251 -6.25 8.18 3.32
N PRO A 252 -6.93 9.02 2.52
CA PRO A 252 -8.21 9.59 2.89
C PRO A 252 -9.32 8.54 2.91
N HIS A 253 -10.33 8.76 3.75
CA HIS A 253 -11.53 7.94 3.83
C HIS A 253 -12.79 8.79 3.68
N THR A 254 -13.94 8.12 3.56
CA THR A 254 -15.24 8.79 3.58
C THR A 254 -16.17 8.16 4.61
N ALA A 255 -17.11 8.95 5.11
CA ALA A 255 -18.28 8.50 5.85
C ALA A 255 -19.51 8.75 4.98
N SER A 256 -19.92 7.73 4.22
CA SER A 256 -20.96 7.86 3.20
C SER A 256 -22.19 7.00 3.47
N THR A 257 -23.37 7.54 3.19
CA THR A 257 -24.65 6.81 3.28
C THR A 257 -25.66 7.35 2.25
N PRO A 258 -26.52 6.52 1.63
CA PRO A 258 -26.58 5.07 1.73
C PRO A 258 -25.49 4.35 0.90
N PRO A 259 -25.11 3.11 1.27
CA PRO A 259 -24.01 2.36 0.65
C PRO A 259 -24.09 2.23 -0.86
N LYS A 260 -25.30 1.99 -1.40
CA LYS A 260 -25.49 1.77 -2.83
C LYS A 260 -25.07 2.98 -3.67
N LYS A 261 -25.36 4.19 -3.17
CA LYS A 261 -25.02 5.43 -3.88
C LYS A 261 -23.54 5.81 -3.66
N ALA A 262 -23.02 5.58 -2.46
CA ALA A 262 -21.58 5.71 -2.19
C ALA A 262 -20.75 4.84 -3.15
N LYS A 263 -21.13 3.56 -3.29
CA LYS A 263 -20.50 2.64 -4.24
C LYS A 263 -20.62 3.10 -5.69
N LYS A 264 -21.78 3.62 -6.11
CA LYS A 264 -21.95 4.15 -7.47
C LYS A 264 -20.97 5.30 -7.76
N TRP A 265 -20.74 6.20 -6.80
CA TRP A 265 -19.79 7.29 -6.97
C TRP A 265 -18.34 6.81 -6.92
N ALA A 266 -18.01 5.87 -6.04
CA ALA A 266 -16.70 5.23 -6.03
C ALA A 266 -16.41 4.51 -7.35
N ASP A 267 -17.37 3.73 -7.86
CA ASP A 267 -17.26 3.07 -9.15
C ASP A 267 -17.05 4.10 -10.27
N ALA A 268 -17.75 5.24 -10.23
CA ALA A 268 -17.55 6.30 -11.21
C ALA A 268 -16.18 6.99 -11.09
N ALA A 269 -15.59 7.05 -9.89
CA ALA A 269 -14.30 7.68 -9.62
C ALA A 269 -13.11 6.76 -9.95
N PHE A 270 -13.22 5.46 -9.64
CA PHE A 270 -12.11 4.50 -9.79
C PHE A 270 -12.20 3.61 -11.04
N GLN A 271 -13.34 3.60 -11.75
CA GLN A 271 -13.48 2.86 -13.03
C GLN A 271 -13.33 3.76 -14.26
N SER A 272 -13.31 5.10 -14.10
CA SER A 272 -12.71 5.97 -15.10
C SER A 272 -11.23 5.62 -15.17
N ALA A 273 -10.76 5.14 -16.32
CA ALA A 273 -9.35 4.93 -16.56
C ALA A 273 -8.57 6.21 -16.19
N PRO A 274 -7.30 6.10 -15.74
CA PRO A 274 -6.48 7.28 -15.51
C PRO A 274 -6.61 8.23 -16.71
N VAL A 275 -6.94 9.48 -16.43
CA VAL A 275 -6.92 10.54 -17.43
C VAL A 275 -5.48 10.98 -17.59
N CYS A 276 -5.16 11.47 -18.79
CA CYS A 276 -3.85 12.04 -19.05
C CYS A 276 -3.98 13.54 -18.97
N ASP A 277 -3.23 14.15 -18.07
CA ASP A 277 -2.99 15.59 -17.94
C ASP A 277 -1.67 15.92 -18.65
N PRO A 278 -1.69 16.17 -19.98
CA PRO A 278 -0.50 16.29 -20.80
C PRO A 278 0.37 17.53 -20.50
N ASP A 279 -0.15 18.51 -19.77
CA ASP A 279 0.51 19.76 -19.46
C ASP A 279 0.99 19.84 -18.01
N GLY A 280 0.41 19.05 -17.10
CA GLY A 280 0.93 18.86 -15.74
C GLY A 280 1.13 20.18 -14.98
N ASP A 281 0.38 21.23 -15.33
CA ASP A 281 0.57 22.60 -14.85
C ASP A 281 -0.73 23.41 -14.60
N GLU A 282 -0.58 24.51 -13.85
CA GLU A 282 -1.59 25.35 -13.18
C GLU A 282 -2.58 26.12 -14.11
N GLY A 283 -3.24 25.47 -15.08
CA GLY A 283 -4.05 26.19 -16.07
C GLY A 283 -5.32 25.47 -16.53
N PRO A 284 -6.49 26.15 -16.62
CA PRO A 284 -7.73 25.53 -17.11
C PRO A 284 -7.64 25.20 -18.61
N GLY A 285 -7.21 23.98 -18.92
CA GLY A 285 -7.18 23.35 -20.23
C GLY A 285 -8.07 22.10 -20.26
N PRO A 286 -8.50 21.60 -21.44
CA PRO A 286 -9.29 20.38 -21.49
C PRO A 286 -8.42 19.14 -21.30
N ASP A 287 -8.50 18.55 -20.12
CA ASP A 287 -8.04 17.20 -19.81
C ASP A 287 -8.82 16.22 -20.69
N GLN A 288 -8.15 15.48 -21.58
CA GLN A 288 -8.82 14.59 -22.52
C GLN A 288 -9.46 13.36 -21.81
N PRO A 289 -10.48 12.66 -22.38
CA PRO A 289 -10.75 12.53 -23.82
C PRO A 289 -12.25 12.53 -24.24
N ALA A 290 -12.57 12.96 -25.46
CA ALA A 290 -13.90 12.70 -26.03
C ALA A 290 -14.01 11.35 -26.80
N ASP A 291 -12.94 10.83 -27.40
CA ASP A 291 -13.07 9.82 -28.48
C ASP A 291 -12.02 8.68 -28.48
N PHE A 292 -11.60 8.14 -27.33
CA PHE A 292 -10.74 6.94 -27.31
C PHE A 292 -11.51 5.69 -26.84
N GLU A 293 -11.59 4.67 -27.71
CA GLU A 293 -12.33 3.40 -27.49
C GLU A 293 -11.57 2.38 -26.60
N ASN A 294 -10.50 2.76 -25.90
CA ASN A 294 -9.73 1.87 -25.03
C ASN A 294 -9.11 2.65 -23.86
N PRO A 295 -8.84 2.02 -22.70
CA PRO A 295 -8.09 2.68 -21.63
C PRO A 295 -6.67 2.95 -22.13
N MET A 296 -6.39 4.21 -22.48
CA MET A 296 -5.04 4.65 -22.84
C MET A 296 -4.26 4.87 -21.55
N LEU A 297 -3.14 4.15 -21.42
CA LEU A 297 -2.04 4.59 -20.56
C LEU A 297 -1.49 5.90 -21.16
N CYS A 298 -1.15 6.87 -20.32
CA CYS A 298 -0.57 8.14 -20.77
C CYS A 298 0.78 7.91 -21.46
N GLU A 299 1.11 8.73 -22.46
CA GLU A 299 2.40 8.63 -23.15
C GLU A 299 3.57 8.95 -22.20
N ASP A 300 3.35 9.88 -21.28
CA ASP A 300 4.19 10.11 -20.10
C ASP A 300 3.30 9.93 -18.86
N PRO A 301 3.44 8.86 -18.07
CA PRO A 301 2.54 8.65 -16.95
C PRO A 301 2.86 9.43 -15.68
N SER A 302 3.83 10.35 -15.69
CA SER A 302 3.76 11.47 -14.72
C SER A 302 2.57 12.38 -15.01
N MET A 303 1.93 12.23 -16.18
CA MET A 303 0.67 12.84 -16.57
C MET A 303 -0.54 11.96 -16.25
N ALA A 304 -0.33 10.75 -15.71
CA ALA A 304 -1.44 9.88 -15.35
C ALA A 304 -2.07 10.38 -14.06
N GLU A 305 -3.33 10.78 -14.15
CA GLU A 305 -4.08 11.31 -13.02
C GLU A 305 -5.39 10.53 -12.86
N LEU A 306 -5.82 10.34 -11.62
CA LEU A 306 -7.20 9.97 -11.35
C LEU A 306 -7.96 11.23 -10.96
N ASP A 307 -8.70 11.81 -11.90
CA ASP A 307 -9.66 12.86 -11.60
C ASP A 307 -10.80 12.26 -10.76
N LEU A 308 -10.88 12.71 -9.51
CA LEU A 308 -11.91 12.30 -8.60
C LEU A 308 -13.09 13.26 -8.71
N PRO A 309 -14.25 12.77 -9.21
CA PRO A 309 -15.39 13.64 -9.41
C PRO A 309 -15.76 14.32 -8.09
N ASN A 310 -16.03 15.62 -8.16
CA ASN A 310 -16.41 16.44 -7.00
C ASN A 310 -17.48 15.83 -6.09
N LYS A 311 -18.37 14.98 -6.62
CA LYS A 311 -19.41 14.25 -5.86
C LYS A 311 -18.88 13.13 -4.94
N PHE A 312 -17.66 12.68 -5.19
CA PHE A 312 -16.91 11.71 -4.40
C PHE A 312 -15.93 12.44 -3.47
N ALA A 313 -15.18 13.39 -4.03
CA ALA A 313 -14.17 14.18 -3.35
C ALA A 313 -14.72 15.05 -2.21
N LYS A 314 -15.87 15.69 -2.41
CA LYS A 314 -16.40 16.69 -1.48
C LYS A 314 -17.55 16.18 -0.63
N GLU A 315 -17.72 16.86 0.51
CA GLU A 315 -18.92 16.75 1.30
C GLU A 315 -20.17 17.04 0.46
N GLN A 316 -21.18 16.18 0.59
CA GLN A 316 -22.49 16.35 -0.05
C GLN A 316 -23.58 16.05 0.97
N GLY A 317 -24.72 16.72 0.81
CA GLY A 317 -25.91 16.48 1.62
C GLY A 317 -26.27 17.68 2.50
N ASP A 318 -27.06 17.43 3.54
CA ASP A 318 -27.44 18.44 4.54
C ASP A 318 -27.18 17.96 5.99
N ASP A 319 -26.31 16.96 6.11
CA ASP A 319 -25.85 16.29 7.33
C ASP A 319 -27.00 15.63 8.10
N LYS A 320 -28.09 15.32 7.40
CA LYS A 320 -29.31 14.77 7.99
C LYS A 320 -29.83 13.63 7.17
N VAL A 321 -29.59 12.41 7.65
CA VAL A 321 -30.13 11.20 7.03
C VAL A 321 -31.64 11.10 7.33
N PRO A 322 -32.54 11.39 6.36
CA PRO A 322 -33.94 11.63 6.62
C PRO A 322 -34.82 10.40 6.47
N THR A 323 -34.34 9.27 5.93
CA THR A 323 -35.06 7.99 5.95
C THR A 323 -34.13 6.80 6.16
N GLY A 324 -34.60 5.79 6.92
CA GLY A 324 -33.93 4.49 6.98
C GLY A 324 -34.19 3.72 5.69
N GLY A 325 -33.14 3.54 4.87
CA GLY A 325 -33.16 2.74 3.64
C GLY A 325 -32.25 3.28 2.54
N ASP A 326 -32.08 2.52 1.45
CA ASP A 326 -31.18 2.83 0.33
C ASP A 326 -31.75 3.88 -0.65
N ARG A 327 -32.41 4.92 -0.15
CA ARG A 327 -32.96 5.96 -1.03
C ARG A 327 -31.83 6.86 -1.52
N GLU A 328 -31.58 6.83 -2.82
CA GLU A 328 -30.56 7.66 -3.46
C GLU A 328 -30.75 9.17 -3.26
N ALA A 329 -31.96 9.65 -2.91
CA ALA A 329 -32.23 11.05 -2.61
C ALA A 329 -31.66 11.51 -1.25
N ASP A 330 -31.30 10.56 -0.37
CA ASP A 330 -30.89 10.78 1.01
C ASP A 330 -29.36 10.60 1.16
N TYR A 331 -28.61 11.00 0.14
CA TYR A 331 -27.17 10.80 0.13
C TYR A 331 -26.47 11.91 0.91
N ASP A 332 -25.77 11.49 1.95
CA ASP A 332 -24.82 12.29 2.70
C ASP A 332 -23.44 11.62 2.63
N THR A 333 -22.41 12.42 2.39
CA THR A 333 -21.01 11.98 2.47
C THR A 333 -20.17 13.08 3.07
N SER A 334 -19.15 12.69 3.82
CA SER A 334 -18.13 13.58 4.32
C SER A 334 -17.21 14.16 3.24
N GLY A 335 -17.22 13.60 2.03
CA GLY A 335 -16.08 13.73 1.11
C GLY A 335 -14.86 12.98 1.62
N LEU A 336 -13.73 13.16 0.94
CA LEU A 336 -12.43 12.65 1.39
C LEU A 336 -11.96 13.41 2.62
N ARG A 337 -11.54 12.66 3.66
CA ARG A 337 -11.06 13.19 4.93
C ARG A 337 -9.94 12.33 5.51
N GLY A 338 -9.09 12.95 6.34
CA GLY A 338 -7.99 12.27 7.04
C GLY A 338 -7.00 11.65 6.06
N GLY A 339 -6.35 12.49 5.25
CA GLY A 339 -5.38 12.10 4.23
C GLY A 339 -4.21 13.10 4.16
N PRO A 340 -3.43 13.10 3.06
CA PRO A 340 -2.28 14.00 2.88
C PRO A 340 -2.68 15.49 2.84
N GLU A 341 -1.66 16.36 2.83
CA GLU A 341 -1.82 17.82 2.85
C GLU A 341 -2.83 18.32 1.81
N GLY A 342 -3.80 19.13 2.26
CA GLY A 342 -4.88 19.67 1.42
C GLY A 342 -6.22 18.97 1.58
N ILE A 343 -6.25 17.77 2.17
CA ILE A 343 -7.51 17.09 2.54
C ILE A 343 -7.95 17.49 3.96
N PRO A 344 -9.22 17.86 4.17
CA PRO A 344 -9.71 18.21 5.51
C PRO A 344 -9.55 17.05 6.51
N ASP A 345 -9.02 17.36 7.69
CA ASP A 345 -8.87 16.42 8.81
C ASP A 345 -9.95 16.61 9.89
N ASP A 346 -10.83 17.59 9.72
CA ASP A 346 -11.88 17.88 10.69
C ASP A 346 -12.92 16.75 10.74
N PRO A 347 -13.46 16.43 11.93
CA PRO A 347 -14.49 15.40 12.06
C PRO A 347 -15.79 15.76 11.33
N TYR A 348 -16.42 14.77 10.70
CA TYR A 348 -17.68 14.92 9.98
C TYR A 348 -18.88 14.55 10.87
N ALA A 349 -19.82 15.48 11.06
CA ALA A 349 -20.98 15.27 11.91
C ALA A 349 -22.23 14.87 11.13
N LEU A 350 -22.75 13.66 11.35
CA LEU A 350 -23.96 13.17 10.71
C LEU A 350 -25.10 13.00 11.71
N LYS A 351 -26.27 13.56 11.40
CA LYS A 351 -27.46 13.50 12.27
C LYS A 351 -28.53 12.57 11.73
N PHE A 352 -29.02 11.69 12.60
CA PHE A 352 -30.09 10.76 12.25
C PHE A 352 -31.44 11.27 12.72
N VAL A 353 -32.22 11.82 11.78
CA VAL A 353 -33.49 12.51 12.09
C VAL A 353 -34.72 11.58 12.04
N ARG A 354 -34.54 10.30 11.68
CA ARG A 354 -35.57 9.26 11.77
C ARG A 354 -35.05 8.04 12.51
N LYS A 355 -36.00 7.31 13.12
CA LYS A 355 -35.73 6.00 13.69
C LYS A 355 -35.40 5.01 12.58
N SER A 356 -34.51 4.06 12.88
CA SER A 356 -34.38 2.86 12.07
C SER A 356 -35.73 2.16 12.05
N ARG A 357 -36.14 1.68 10.87
CA ARG A 357 -37.31 0.81 10.74
C ARG A 357 -36.86 -0.62 11.06
N ASP A 358 -37.10 -1.54 10.14
CA ASP A 358 -36.68 -2.94 10.28
C ASP A 358 -35.20 -3.15 9.98
N VAL A 359 -34.52 -2.14 9.41
CA VAL A 359 -33.10 -2.20 9.00
C VAL A 359 -32.35 -1.01 9.59
N PRO A 360 -31.14 -1.22 10.19
CA PRO A 360 -30.24 -0.15 10.60
C PRO A 360 -29.79 0.70 9.40
N PHE A 361 -29.39 1.94 9.66
CA PHE A 361 -28.64 2.71 8.69
C PHE A 361 -27.26 2.09 8.53
N THR A 362 -26.65 2.23 7.35
CA THR A 362 -25.27 1.80 7.11
C THR A 362 -24.49 3.02 6.65
N VAL A 363 -23.41 3.33 7.38
CA VAL A 363 -22.41 4.30 6.96
C VAL A 363 -21.18 3.50 6.53
N MET A 364 -20.56 3.87 5.42
CA MET A 364 -19.41 3.15 4.87
C MET A 364 -18.36 4.09 4.29
N CYS A 365 -17.12 3.62 4.20
CA CYS A 365 -16.14 4.21 3.31
C CYS A 365 -16.44 3.83 1.86
N SER A 366 -16.41 4.82 0.96
CA SER A 366 -16.62 4.64 -0.47
C SER A 366 -15.41 3.99 -1.17
N ILE A 367 -14.20 4.17 -0.62
CA ILE A 367 -12.95 3.56 -1.09
C ILE A 367 -12.91 2.09 -0.66
N HIS A 368 -13.14 1.84 0.63
CA HIS A 368 -13.04 0.51 1.24
C HIS A 368 -14.41 -0.05 1.62
N TRP A 369 -15.00 -0.91 0.79
CA TRP A 369 -16.39 -1.34 1.01
C TRP A 369 -16.61 -2.28 2.21
N ASN A 370 -15.53 -2.85 2.75
CA ASN A 370 -15.53 -3.59 4.01
C ASN A 370 -15.64 -2.65 5.23
N MET A 371 -15.12 -1.41 5.14
CA MET A 371 -15.26 -0.37 6.17
C MET A 371 -16.69 0.14 6.24
N LYS A 372 -17.48 -0.44 7.15
CA LYS A 372 -18.87 -0.03 7.34
C LYS A 372 -19.32 -0.31 8.75
N THR A 373 -20.28 0.48 9.20
CA THR A 373 -20.89 0.35 10.52
C THR A 373 -22.40 0.48 10.42
N LYS A 374 -23.09 -0.19 11.35
CA LYS A 374 -24.54 -0.20 11.45
C LYS A 374 -25.00 0.76 12.53
N VAL A 375 -25.83 1.73 12.14
CA VAL A 375 -26.43 2.69 13.08
C VAL A 375 -27.90 2.37 13.28
N THR A 376 -28.25 1.94 14.49
CA THR A 376 -29.63 1.71 14.92
C THR A 376 -30.15 2.88 15.72
N VAL A 377 -31.16 3.58 15.18
CA VAL A 377 -31.76 4.78 15.78
C VAL A 377 -33.09 4.44 16.42
N ARG A 378 -33.20 4.60 17.75
CA ARG A 378 -34.38 4.20 18.54
C ARG A 378 -35.40 5.30 18.82
#